data_AF-R2Q7D1-F1
#
_entry.id   AF-R2Q7D1-F1
#
_cell.length_a   1.000
_cell.length_b   1.000
_cell.length_c   1.000
_cell.angle_alpha   90.00
_cell.angle_beta   90.00
_cell.angle_gamma   90.00
#
_symmetry.space_group_name_H-M   'P 1'
#
loop_
_entity.id
_entity.type
_entity.pdbx_description
1 polymer ?
#
loop_
_entity_poly.entity_id
_entity_poly.type
_entity_poly.pdbx_seq_one_letter_code
_entity_poly.pdbx_strand_id
1 'polypeptide(L)'
;MNKVTAVVDKTDCLVQLQQHGSGSNWVGVHLIAYFALQKYFTQSKRLVTRFLFMDQPSQVYFPSKTEGKDTDREMFTKMYDFMYNKVNSLSSQIQVIVVDHAKLYDTHNFKASFIEDGHTDLKLISIDWYE
;
A
#
# COMPACT_ATOMS: atom_id res chain seq x y z
N MET A 1 -16.30 -21.09 -16.24
CA MET A 1 -14.94 -21.15 -15.66
C MET A 1 -14.34 -19.74 -15.63
N ASN A 2 -14.67 -18.88 -14.66
CA ASN A 2 -14.20 -17.47 -14.63
C ASN A 2 -13.82 -17.03 -13.19
N LYS A 3 -12.93 -17.76 -12.50
CA LYS A 3 -12.39 -17.28 -11.20
C LYS A 3 -10.87 -17.21 -11.30
N VAL A 4 -10.34 -16.00 -11.23
CA VAL A 4 -8.90 -15.76 -10.99
C VAL A 4 -8.73 -15.71 -9.48
N THR A 5 -7.86 -16.56 -8.94
CA THR A 5 -7.61 -16.68 -7.50
C THR A 5 -6.14 -16.38 -7.22
N ALA A 6 -5.87 -15.47 -6.28
CA ALA A 6 -4.52 -15.27 -5.76
C ALA A 6 -4.16 -16.43 -4.82
N VAL A 7 -3.02 -17.05 -5.06
CA VAL A 7 -2.45 -18.12 -4.24
C VAL A 7 -1.02 -17.77 -3.84
N VAL A 8 -0.64 -18.12 -2.63
CA VAL A 8 0.76 -18.10 -2.20
C VAL A 8 1.31 -19.51 -2.40
N ASP A 9 2.29 -19.60 -3.29
CA ASP A 9 2.98 -20.85 -3.59
C ASP A 9 4.12 -21.06 -2.58
N LYS A 10 3.92 -22.01 -1.66
CA LYS A 10 4.92 -22.45 -0.69
C LYS A 10 5.42 -23.82 -1.12
N THR A 11 6.67 -24.15 -0.75
CA THR A 11 7.36 -25.40 -1.13
C THR A 11 6.50 -26.65 -0.98
N ASP A 12 5.68 -26.73 0.08
CA ASP A 12 4.89 -27.92 0.40
C ASP A 12 3.37 -27.73 0.21
N CYS A 13 2.89 -26.52 -0.06
CA CYS A 13 1.46 -26.27 -0.27
C CYS A 13 1.13 -24.95 -0.99
N LEU A 14 0.07 -25.00 -1.80
CA LEU A 14 -0.61 -23.81 -2.31
C LEU A 14 -1.62 -23.33 -1.28
N VAL A 15 -1.47 -22.09 -0.80
CA VAL A 15 -2.41 -21.49 0.15
C VAL A 15 -3.23 -20.45 -0.59
N GLN A 16 -4.56 -20.61 -0.60
CA GLN A 16 -5.46 -19.62 -1.18
C GLN A 16 -5.58 -18.41 -0.27
N LEU A 17 -5.75 -17.20 -0.84
CA LEU A 17 -5.92 -15.97 -0.06
C LEU A 17 -6.99 -16.09 1.05
N GLN A 18 -8.10 -16.76 0.76
CA GLN A 18 -9.19 -17.00 1.73
C GLN A 18 -8.77 -17.82 2.96
N GLN A 19 -7.68 -18.58 2.86
CA GLN A 19 -7.13 -19.42 3.91
C GLN A 19 -6.02 -18.71 4.70
N HIS A 20 -5.63 -17.49 4.32
CA HIS A 20 -4.69 -16.69 5.10
C HIS A 20 -5.41 -16.00 6.27
N GLY A 21 -4.94 -16.29 7.49
CA GLY A 21 -5.26 -15.50 8.67
C GLY A 21 -4.49 -14.18 8.71
N SER A 22 -5.11 -13.14 9.28
CA SER A 22 -4.65 -11.75 9.45
C SER A 22 -4.89 -10.78 8.28
N GLY A 23 -5.43 -9.59 8.60
CA GLY A 23 -5.56 -8.48 7.67
C GLY A 23 -4.24 -8.02 7.04
N SER A 24 -3.11 -8.19 7.74
CA SER A 24 -1.78 -7.88 7.21
C SER A 24 -1.40 -8.73 5.99
N ASN A 25 -1.76 -10.02 5.99
CA ASN A 25 -1.55 -10.90 4.84
C ASN A 25 -2.42 -10.47 3.65
N TRP A 26 -3.67 -10.07 3.93
CA TRP A 26 -4.58 -9.57 2.89
C TRP A 26 -4.01 -8.31 2.22
N VAL A 27 -3.56 -7.33 2.99
CA VAL A 27 -2.94 -6.11 2.44
C VAL A 27 -1.69 -6.45 1.63
N GLY A 28 -0.80 -7.30 2.16
CA GLY A 28 0.42 -7.70 1.47
C GLY A 28 0.17 -8.33 0.09
N VAL A 29 -0.80 -9.26 -0.01
CA VAL A 29 -1.14 -9.90 -1.29
C VAL A 29 -1.71 -8.90 -2.29
N HIS A 30 -2.58 -7.99 -1.84
CA HIS A 30 -3.14 -6.96 -2.73
C HIS A 30 -2.05 -6.01 -3.24
N LEU A 31 -1.16 -5.53 -2.37
CA LEU A 31 -0.05 -4.68 -2.76
C LEU A 31 0.83 -5.38 -3.82
N ILE A 32 1.27 -6.61 -3.55
CA ILE A 32 2.10 -7.37 -4.49
C ILE A 32 1.39 -7.54 -5.84
N ALA A 33 0.11 -7.93 -5.82
CA ALA A 33 -0.67 -8.13 -7.04
C ALA A 33 -0.81 -6.84 -7.86
N TYR A 34 -1.19 -5.71 -7.24
CA TYR A 34 -1.35 -4.44 -7.94
C TYR A 34 -0.04 -3.94 -8.52
N PHE A 35 1.07 -4.01 -7.79
CA PHE A 35 2.37 -3.61 -8.31
C PHE A 35 2.88 -4.56 -9.41
N ALA A 36 2.60 -5.86 -9.32
CA ALA A 36 2.94 -6.82 -10.38
C ALA A 36 2.18 -6.50 -11.68
N LEU A 37 0.90 -6.18 -11.58
CA LEU A 37 0.08 -5.75 -12.72
C LEU A 37 0.62 -4.43 -13.30
N GLN A 38 0.85 -3.42 -12.47
CA GLN A 38 1.39 -2.13 -12.92
C GLN A 38 2.75 -2.30 -13.61
N LYS A 39 3.64 -3.14 -13.07
CA LYS A 39 4.91 -3.50 -13.73
C LYS A 39 4.65 -4.15 -15.09
N TYR A 40 3.80 -5.17 -15.16
CA TYR A 40 3.49 -5.89 -16.39
C TYR A 40 2.95 -4.96 -17.48
N PHE A 41 1.97 -4.13 -17.12
CA PHE A 41 1.38 -3.15 -18.02
C PHE A 41 2.38 -2.08 -18.47
N THR A 42 3.25 -1.66 -17.56
CA THR A 42 4.30 -0.69 -17.84
C THR A 42 5.28 -1.22 -18.88
N GLN A 43 5.83 -2.41 -18.63
CA GLN A 43 6.79 -3.09 -19.51
C GLN A 43 6.17 -3.46 -20.86
N SER A 44 4.90 -3.86 -20.86
CA SER A 44 4.15 -4.23 -22.07
C SER A 44 3.60 -3.02 -22.84
N LYS A 45 3.93 -1.79 -22.43
CA LYS A 45 3.44 -0.54 -23.05
C LYS A 45 1.91 -0.49 -23.22
N ARG A 46 1.17 -1.05 -22.26
CA ARG A 46 -0.30 -1.05 -22.30
C ARG A 46 -0.83 0.35 -21.97
N LEU A 47 -1.96 0.71 -22.59
CA LEU A 47 -2.69 1.97 -22.38
C LEU A 47 -3.63 1.88 -21.17
N VAL A 48 -3.12 1.38 -20.05
CA VAL A 48 -3.86 1.37 -18.78
C VAL A 48 -3.35 2.50 -17.90
N THR A 49 -4.20 2.93 -16.99
CA THR A 49 -3.89 3.94 -15.99
C THR A 49 -2.68 3.52 -15.15
N ARG A 50 -1.66 4.38 -15.13
CA ARG A 50 -0.37 4.17 -14.44
C ARG A 50 -0.35 4.81 -13.06
N PHE A 51 -1.48 4.81 -12.36
CA PHE A 51 -1.50 5.19 -10.97
C PHE A 51 -2.25 4.17 -10.11
N LEU A 52 -1.86 4.11 -8.84
CA LEU A 52 -2.57 3.40 -7.79
C LEU A 52 -2.97 4.40 -6.72
N PHE A 53 -4.22 4.33 -6.27
CA PHE A 53 -4.71 5.09 -5.13
C PHE A 53 -5.00 4.11 -3.99
N MET A 54 -4.44 4.37 -2.81
CA MET A 54 -4.58 3.51 -1.64
C MET A 54 -5.14 4.33 -0.48
N ASP A 55 -6.30 3.90 0.01
CA ASP A 55 -6.96 4.50 1.16
C ASP A 55 -6.66 3.65 2.41
N GLN A 56 -5.95 4.24 3.36
CA GLN A 56 -5.58 3.68 4.66
C GLN A 56 -5.00 2.25 4.61
N PRO A 57 -4.00 1.95 3.77
CA PRO A 57 -3.42 0.60 3.69
C PRO A 57 -2.78 0.17 5.00
N SER A 58 -2.38 1.12 5.85
CA SER A 58 -1.73 0.81 7.12
C SER A 58 -2.68 0.41 8.25
N GLN A 59 -3.99 0.50 8.06
CA GLN A 59 -4.98 0.29 9.13
C GLN A 59 -4.82 -1.07 9.84
N VAL A 60 -4.41 -2.10 9.09
CA VAL A 60 -4.19 -3.46 9.60
C VAL A 60 -3.02 -3.58 10.58
N TYR A 61 -2.16 -2.56 10.64
CA TYR A 61 -1.01 -2.46 11.53
C TYR A 61 -1.19 -1.39 12.61
N PHE A 62 -2.39 -0.79 12.76
CA PHE A 62 -2.61 0.12 13.88
C PHE A 62 -2.70 -0.68 15.18
N PRO A 63 -2.00 -0.21 16.23
CA PRO A 63 -1.86 -0.96 17.46
C PRO A 63 -3.24 -1.24 18.07
N SER A 64 -3.49 -2.52 18.37
CA SER A 64 -4.56 -2.87 19.30
C SER A 64 -4.22 -2.26 20.66
N LYS A 65 -5.22 -1.91 21.47
CA LYS A 65 -5.01 -1.27 22.78
C LYS A 65 -4.14 -2.09 23.76
N THR A 66 -3.76 -3.31 23.41
CA THR A 66 -3.23 -4.32 24.34
C THR A 66 -1.91 -4.98 23.94
N GLU A 67 -1.40 -4.88 22.71
CA GLU A 67 -0.17 -5.60 22.31
C GLU A 67 0.73 -4.83 21.31
N GLY A 68 2.06 -4.92 21.49
CA GLY A 68 3.02 -4.97 20.37
C GLY A 68 3.38 -3.72 19.57
N LYS A 69 3.46 -2.52 20.17
CA LYS A 69 3.77 -1.25 19.45
C LYS A 69 4.97 -1.30 18.48
N ASP A 70 6.03 -2.02 18.80
CA ASP A 70 7.26 -2.03 18.00
C ASP A 70 7.17 -2.94 16.76
N THR A 71 6.52 -4.11 16.88
CA THR A 71 6.30 -5.04 15.76
C THR A 71 5.43 -4.41 14.67
N ASP A 72 4.41 -3.66 15.10
CA ASP A 72 3.49 -2.97 14.21
C ASP A 72 4.21 -1.89 13.39
N ARG A 73 5.10 -1.11 14.03
CA ARG A 73 5.91 -0.08 13.38
C ARG A 73 6.89 -0.65 12.37
N GLU A 74 7.50 -1.80 12.65
CA GLU A 74 8.42 -2.44 11.71
C GLU A 74 7.69 -2.88 10.43
N MET A 75 6.54 -3.53 10.57
CA MET A 75 5.73 -3.98 9.41
C MET A 75 5.23 -2.80 8.60
N PHE A 76 4.81 -1.74 9.29
CA PHE A 76 4.43 -0.47 8.70
C PHE A 76 5.56 0.12 7.84
N THR A 77 6.77 0.19 8.39
CA THR A 77 7.95 0.74 7.68
C THR A 77 8.28 -0.08 6.45
N LYS A 78 8.28 -1.42 6.58
CA LYS A 78 8.50 -2.34 5.45
C LYS A 78 7.48 -2.15 4.33
N MET A 79 6.21 -1.92 4.67
CA MET A 79 5.16 -1.67 3.68
C MET A 79 5.44 -0.40 2.86
N TYR A 80 5.75 0.73 3.53
CA TYR A 80 6.05 1.98 2.85
C TYR A 80 7.36 1.91 2.04
N ASP A 81 8.39 1.28 2.58
CA ASP A 81 9.65 1.04 1.86
C ASP A 81 9.41 0.18 0.61
N PHE A 82 8.58 -0.87 0.71
CA PHE A 82 8.22 -1.68 -0.45
C PHE A 82 7.56 -0.84 -1.55
N MET A 83 6.57 -0.01 -1.20
CA MET A 83 5.88 0.85 -2.16
C MET A 83 6.85 1.85 -2.81
N TYR A 84 7.62 2.58 -1.99
CA TYR A 84 8.59 3.57 -2.44
C TYR A 84 9.63 2.96 -3.39
N ASN A 85 10.23 1.84 -2.99
CA ASN A 85 11.23 1.15 -3.79
C ASN A 85 10.63 0.62 -5.10
N LYS A 86 9.37 0.16 -5.09
CA LYS A 86 8.73 -0.35 -6.29
C LYS A 86 8.45 0.75 -7.31
N VAL A 87 7.96 1.90 -6.86
CA VAL A 87 7.76 3.09 -7.71
C VAL A 87 9.09 3.51 -8.35
N ASN A 88 10.15 3.62 -7.56
CA ASN A 88 11.48 4.00 -8.06
C ASN A 88 12.08 2.94 -9.02
N SER A 89 11.87 1.65 -8.75
CA SER A 89 12.36 0.57 -9.63
C SER A 89 11.71 0.56 -11.02
N LEU A 90 10.54 1.21 -11.16
CA LEU A 90 9.85 1.39 -12.43
C LEU A 90 10.13 2.75 -13.05
N SER A 91 11.24 3.40 -12.65
CA SER A 91 11.67 4.72 -13.14
C SER A 91 10.55 5.78 -13.06
N SER A 92 9.74 5.72 -11.99
CA SER A 92 8.59 6.61 -11.79
C SER A 92 7.59 6.62 -12.94
N GLN A 93 7.55 5.55 -13.74
CA GLN A 93 6.52 5.35 -14.78
C GLN A 93 5.15 5.00 -14.20
N ILE A 94 5.06 4.87 -12.87
CA ILE A 94 3.83 4.71 -12.13
C ILE A 94 3.78 5.75 -11.01
N GLN A 95 2.57 6.22 -10.70
CA GLN A 95 2.31 7.08 -9.54
C GLN A 95 1.57 6.28 -8.48
N VAL A 96 1.94 6.44 -7.21
CA VAL A 96 1.20 5.84 -6.10
C VAL A 96 0.80 6.96 -5.16
N ILE A 97 -0.49 7.09 -4.92
CA ILE A 97 -1.08 8.06 -4.00
C ILE A 97 -1.59 7.25 -2.82
N VAL A 98 -1.13 7.60 -1.62
CA VAL A 98 -1.54 6.95 -0.38
C VAL A 98 -2.12 8.01 0.54
N VAL A 99 -3.34 7.78 1.00
CA VAL A 99 -3.98 8.58 2.06
C VAL A 99 -3.99 7.73 3.33
N ASP A 100 -3.42 8.26 4.41
CA ASP A 100 -3.20 7.46 5.62
C ASP A 100 -3.03 8.35 6.86
N HIS A 101 -3.14 7.76 8.05
CA HIS A 101 -2.79 8.40 9.34
C HIS A 101 -1.36 8.07 9.79
N ALA A 102 -0.56 7.55 8.87
CA ALA A 102 0.85 7.22 9.00
C ALA A 102 1.72 8.36 9.57
N LYS A 103 2.56 8.06 10.57
CA LYS A 103 3.54 9.01 11.12
C LYS A 103 4.94 8.39 11.22
N LEU A 104 5.59 8.19 10.08
CA LEU A 104 6.98 7.70 9.98
C LEU A 104 7.97 8.79 9.56
N TYR A 105 7.89 9.98 10.15
CA TYR A 105 8.69 11.13 9.72
C TYR A 105 10.21 10.99 9.93
N ASP A 106 10.62 10.02 10.74
CA ASP A 106 12.01 9.65 10.99
C ASP A 106 12.58 8.67 9.94
N THR A 107 11.74 8.08 9.09
CA THR A 107 12.21 7.20 8.01
C THR A 107 12.39 7.97 6.70
N HIS A 108 13.51 7.74 6.02
CA HIS A 108 13.89 8.51 4.84
C HIS A 108 12.85 8.41 3.70
N ASN A 109 12.45 7.19 3.35
CA ASN A 109 11.55 6.94 2.22
C ASN A 109 10.15 7.53 2.46
N PHE A 110 9.59 7.34 3.66
CA PHE A 110 8.30 7.93 4.01
C PHE A 110 8.37 9.44 3.93
N LYS A 111 9.37 10.05 4.60
CA LYS A 111 9.58 11.49 4.60
C LYS A 111 9.76 12.06 3.19
N ALA A 112 10.48 11.37 2.31
CA ALA A 112 10.67 11.78 0.92
C ALA A 112 9.39 11.72 0.08
N SER A 113 8.44 10.85 0.45
CA SER A 113 7.14 10.70 -0.20
C SER A 113 6.00 11.51 0.44
N PHE A 114 6.24 12.12 1.60
CA PHE A 114 5.21 12.83 2.36
C PHE A 114 4.92 14.19 1.71
N ILE A 115 3.65 14.42 1.38
CA ILE A 115 3.20 15.65 0.71
C ILE A 115 2.46 16.56 1.68
N GLU A 116 1.43 16.07 2.36
CA GLU A 116 0.53 16.90 3.18
C GLU A 116 0.08 16.17 4.45
N ASP A 117 -0.17 16.96 5.51
CA ASP A 117 -0.83 16.50 6.75
C ASP A 117 -2.29 16.96 6.77
N GLY A 118 -3.22 16.00 6.73
CA GLY A 118 -4.66 16.25 6.79
C GLY A 118 -5.20 16.77 8.13
N HIS A 119 -4.34 16.92 9.15
CA HIS A 119 -4.70 17.61 10.41
C HIS A 119 -4.54 19.14 10.34
N THR A 120 -4.06 19.67 9.22
CA THR A 120 -4.00 21.11 8.97
C THR A 120 -5.36 21.65 8.51
N ASP A 121 -5.49 22.97 8.39
CA ASP A 121 -6.72 23.61 7.89
C ASP A 121 -6.98 23.33 6.39
N LEU A 122 -6.02 22.72 5.69
CA LEU A 122 -6.16 22.29 4.30
C LEU A 122 -6.96 20.98 4.25
N LYS A 123 -8.16 21.04 3.65
CA LYS A 123 -9.04 19.89 3.44
C LYS A 123 -9.02 19.48 1.97
N LEU A 124 -9.08 18.17 1.72
CA LEU A 124 -9.24 17.62 0.36
C LEU A 124 -10.57 18.03 -0.29
N ILE A 125 -11.63 18.20 0.52
CA ILE A 125 -12.89 18.81 0.10
C ILE A 125 -12.83 20.27 0.47
N SER A 126 -12.90 21.13 -0.54
CA SER A 126 -12.82 22.57 -0.35
C SER A 126 -13.97 23.08 0.53
N ILE A 127 -13.66 24.03 1.40
CA ILE A 127 -14.61 24.51 2.42
C ILE A 127 -15.80 25.26 1.80
N ASP A 128 -15.58 25.89 0.65
CA ASP A 128 -16.58 26.59 -0.15
C ASP A 128 -17.64 25.66 -0.77
N TRP A 129 -17.44 24.33 -0.76
CA TRP A 129 -18.45 23.38 -1.22
C TRP A 129 -19.57 23.16 -0.20
N TYR A 130 -19.39 23.62 1.04
CA TYR A 130 -20.40 23.54 2.09
C TYR A 130 -21.27 24.81 2.17
N GLU A 131 -21.01 25.80 1.32
CA GLU A 131 -21.78 27.04 1.16
C GLU A 131 -22.79 26.94 0.00
#